data_AF-A0A2Z6UGL2-F1
#
_entry.id   AF-A0A2Z6UGL2-F1
#
_cell.length_a   1.000
_cell.length_b   1.000
_cell.length_c   1.000
_cell.angle_alpha   90.00
_cell.angle_beta   90.00
_cell.angle_gamma   90.00
#
_symmetry.space_group_name_H-M   'P 1'
#
loop_
_entity.id
_entity.type
_entity.pdbx_description
1 polymer ?
#
loop_
_entity_poly.entity_id
_entity_poly.type
_entity_poly.pdbx_seq_one_letter_code
_entity_poly.pdbx_strand_id
1 'polypeptide(L)'
;MWACVLSVAATAAKQGIKVAVSGGNHVVYGMSSTFNDNNLSAFATLMTIPMCLYLISQHKNSKIFVLGLIGAICSSIIFVLGSDSRGGLLGLLVLFGFYFLKSKHKFLLSTIALILGVFALGLLDDEWFDRMQTITEANEDSSFQGRLIAWKLSILLAIQSPIWGAGFDSVAYGPVWQGVMGYWNLVSFIPSPYPTKGHVAHSIYFQVLGDLGFVGFFPLFLA
;
A
#
# COMPACT_ATOMS: atom_id res chain seq x y z
N MET A 1 -11.47 -15.86 4.29
CA MET A 1 -10.07 -15.81 4.80
C MET A 1 -9.14 -16.70 3.98
N TRP A 2 -9.35 -18.02 3.90
CA TRP A 2 -8.51 -18.91 3.08
C TRP A 2 -8.34 -18.44 1.63
N ALA A 3 -9.43 -18.07 0.96
CA ALA A 3 -9.37 -17.54 -0.40
C ALA A 3 -8.45 -16.31 -0.52
N CYS A 4 -8.53 -15.37 0.42
CA CYS A 4 -7.69 -14.17 0.45
C CYS A 4 -6.21 -14.53 0.66
N VAL A 5 -5.92 -15.38 1.65
CA VAL A 5 -4.56 -15.82 1.95
C VAL A 5 -3.96 -16.57 0.76
N LEU A 6 -4.67 -17.56 0.21
CA LEU A 6 -4.16 -18.34 -0.91
C LEU A 6 -3.96 -17.48 -2.16
N SER A 7 -4.87 -16.55 -2.46
CA SER A 7 -4.77 -15.68 -3.64
C SER A 7 -3.60 -14.69 -3.55
N VAL A 8 -3.55 -13.93 -2.45
CA VAL A 8 -2.55 -12.86 -2.30
C VAL A 8 -1.19 -13.46 -1.95
N ALA A 9 -1.11 -14.41 -1.03
CA ALA A 9 0.17 -15.00 -0.64
C ALA A 9 0.78 -15.88 -1.74
N ALA A 10 0.00 -16.54 -2.60
CA ALA A 10 0.57 -17.25 -3.75
C ALA A 10 1.20 -16.28 -4.76
N THR A 11 0.53 -15.16 -5.04
CA THR A 11 1.09 -14.13 -5.94
C THR A 11 2.30 -13.44 -5.30
N ALA A 12 2.24 -13.17 -4.00
CA ALA A 12 3.36 -12.65 -3.24
C ALA A 12 4.54 -13.63 -3.24
N ALA A 13 4.29 -14.92 -3.07
CA ALA A 13 5.32 -15.95 -3.15
C ALA A 13 6.00 -16.01 -4.51
N LYS A 14 5.22 -15.96 -5.61
CA LYS A 14 5.78 -15.93 -6.97
C LYS A 14 6.74 -14.76 -7.18
N GLN A 15 6.36 -13.56 -6.73
CA GLN A 15 7.20 -12.37 -6.89
C GLN A 15 8.36 -12.35 -5.88
N GLY A 16 8.12 -12.72 -4.63
CA GLY A 16 9.14 -12.81 -3.58
C GLY A 16 10.24 -13.82 -3.90
N ILE A 17 9.92 -14.94 -4.56
CA ILE A 17 10.94 -15.86 -5.06
C ILE A 17 11.83 -15.19 -6.11
N LYS A 18 11.28 -14.35 -7.00
CA LYS A 18 12.09 -13.61 -7.97
C LYS A 18 13.01 -12.60 -7.29
N VAL A 19 12.50 -11.88 -6.28
CA VAL A 19 13.33 -10.99 -5.44
C VAL A 19 14.48 -11.77 -4.82
N ALA A 20 14.21 -12.90 -4.17
CA ALA A 20 15.24 -13.71 -3.53
C ALA A 20 16.27 -14.27 -4.52
N VAL A 21 15.82 -14.82 -5.66
CA VAL A 21 16.70 -15.43 -6.68
C VAL A 21 17.54 -14.38 -7.41
N SER A 22 17.00 -13.18 -7.61
CA SER A 22 17.74 -12.06 -8.23
C SER A 22 18.71 -11.39 -7.26
N GLY A 23 18.73 -11.78 -5.98
CA GLY A 23 19.51 -11.10 -4.96
C GLY A 23 19.07 -9.65 -4.78
N GLY A 24 17.76 -9.39 -4.80
CA GLY A 24 17.15 -8.06 -4.63
C GLY A 24 16.94 -7.24 -5.90
N ASN A 25 17.63 -7.55 -7.01
CA ASN A 25 17.55 -6.76 -8.24
C ASN A 25 16.15 -6.77 -8.91
N HIS A 26 15.28 -7.72 -8.57
CA HIS A 26 13.91 -7.75 -9.07
C HIS A 26 13.01 -6.85 -8.22
N VAL A 27 12.63 -5.70 -8.78
CA VAL A 27 11.66 -4.78 -8.15
C VAL A 27 10.22 -5.19 -8.46
N VAL A 28 9.40 -5.29 -7.42
CA VAL A 28 8.00 -5.68 -7.52
C VAL A 28 7.11 -4.44 -7.68
N TYR A 29 6.67 -4.20 -8.93
CA TYR A 29 5.79 -3.07 -9.25
C TYR A 29 4.30 -3.33 -9.02
N GLY A 30 3.83 -4.57 -9.10
CA GLY A 30 2.41 -4.88 -9.03
C GLY A 30 2.15 -6.38 -8.95
N MET A 31 1.07 -6.77 -8.29
CA MET A 31 0.66 -8.18 -8.20
C MET A 31 -0.56 -8.53 -9.06
N SER A 32 -1.42 -7.56 -9.38
CA SER A 32 -2.59 -7.77 -10.22
C SER A 32 -3.03 -6.47 -10.89
N SER A 33 -4.08 -6.51 -11.71
CA SER A 33 -4.69 -5.30 -12.27
C SER A 33 -5.28 -4.38 -11.20
N THR A 34 -5.73 -4.95 -10.07
CA THR A 34 -6.29 -4.19 -8.93
C THR A 34 -5.19 -3.65 -8.02
N PHE A 35 -4.15 -4.45 -7.76
CA PHE A 35 -2.96 -4.04 -7.02
C PHE A 35 -1.84 -3.82 -8.02
N ASN A 36 -2.00 -2.74 -8.79
CA ASN A 36 -1.20 -2.43 -9.97
C ASN A 36 0.04 -1.60 -9.68
N ASP A 37 0.17 -1.06 -8.47
CA ASP A 37 1.36 -0.40 -7.99
C ASP A 37 1.97 -1.11 -6.78
N ASN A 38 3.20 -0.70 -6.46
CA ASN A 38 4.04 -1.34 -5.48
C ASN A 38 3.54 -1.09 -4.05
N ASN A 39 2.98 0.08 -3.76
CA ASN A 39 2.43 0.42 -2.46
C ASN A 39 1.13 -0.36 -2.19
N LEU A 40 0.21 -0.39 -3.16
CA LEU A 40 -1.03 -1.16 -3.05
C LEU A 40 -0.76 -2.67 -2.92
N SER A 41 0.20 -3.19 -3.68
CA SER A 41 0.58 -4.59 -3.61
C SER A 41 1.24 -4.95 -2.29
N ALA A 42 2.12 -4.09 -1.77
CA ALA A 42 2.75 -4.26 -0.46
C ALA A 42 1.71 -4.22 0.66
N PHE A 43 0.75 -3.30 0.58
CA PHE A 43 -0.35 -3.20 1.54
C PHE A 43 -1.20 -4.48 1.55
N ALA A 44 -1.65 -4.94 0.39
CA ALA A 44 -2.44 -6.17 0.28
C ALA A 44 -1.69 -7.38 0.85
N THR A 45 -0.41 -7.50 0.52
CA THR A 45 0.48 -8.56 1.04
C THR A 45 0.63 -8.46 2.56
N LEU A 46 0.88 -7.28 3.10
CA LEU A 46 1.03 -7.05 4.54
C LEU A 46 -0.23 -7.47 5.32
N MET A 47 -1.41 -7.17 4.78
CA MET A 47 -2.70 -7.53 5.39
C MET A 47 -2.92 -9.05 5.47
N THR A 48 -2.20 -9.85 4.67
CA THR A 48 -2.28 -11.32 4.77
C THR A 48 -1.48 -11.91 5.92
N ILE A 49 -0.44 -11.25 6.41
CA ILE A 49 0.43 -11.80 7.46
C ILE A 49 -0.37 -12.11 8.75
N PRO A 50 -1.21 -11.18 9.28
CA PRO A 50 -2.07 -11.49 10.43
C PRO A 50 -3.05 -12.64 10.15
N MET A 51 -3.58 -12.73 8.93
CA MET A 51 -4.51 -13.80 8.55
C MET A 51 -3.79 -15.16 8.54
N CYS A 52 -2.56 -15.23 8.02
CA CYS A 52 -1.73 -16.43 8.08
C CYS A 52 -1.45 -16.85 9.52
N LEU A 53 -1.08 -15.90 10.39
CA LEU A 53 -0.85 -16.17 11.82
C LEU A 53 -2.09 -16.70 12.52
N TYR A 54 -3.27 -16.13 12.22
CA TYR A 54 -4.53 -16.66 12.71
C TYR A 54 -4.79 -18.09 12.21
N LEU A 55 -4.59 -18.37 10.92
CA LEU A 55 -4.79 -19.71 10.36
C LEU A 55 -3.84 -20.75 10.96
N ILE A 56 -2.58 -20.38 11.23
CA ILE A 56 -1.62 -21.23 11.96
C ILE A 56 -2.18 -21.58 13.34
N SER A 57 -2.78 -20.61 14.05
CA SER A 57 -3.36 -20.84 15.37
C SER A 57 -4.52 -21.85 15.35
N GLN A 58 -5.23 -21.96 14.22
CA GLN A 58 -6.35 -22.89 14.04
C GLN A 58 -5.95 -24.28 13.56
N HIS A 59 -4.79 -24.43 12.90
CA HIS A 59 -4.37 -25.69 12.28
C HIS A 59 -3.09 -26.27 12.91
N LYS A 60 -2.87 -26.03 14.21
CA LYS A 60 -1.64 -26.43 14.94
C LYS A 60 -1.29 -27.93 14.81
N ASN A 61 -2.29 -28.79 14.63
CA ASN A 61 -2.10 -30.24 14.54
C ASN A 61 -1.57 -30.70 13.17
N SER A 62 -1.68 -29.88 12.12
CA SER A 62 -1.19 -30.23 10.79
C SER A 62 0.10 -29.50 10.47
N LYS A 63 1.22 -30.23 10.56
CA LYS A 63 2.55 -29.70 10.24
C LYS A 63 2.64 -29.12 8.84
N ILE A 64 1.97 -29.74 7.86
CA ILE A 64 1.99 -29.31 6.46
C ILE A 64 1.34 -27.92 6.32
N PHE A 65 0.17 -27.70 6.93
CA PHE A 65 -0.49 -26.39 6.88
C PHE A 65 0.32 -25.31 7.58
N VAL A 66 0.89 -25.63 8.76
CA VAL A 66 1.72 -24.68 9.51
C VAL A 66 2.96 -24.29 8.71
N LEU A 67 3.69 -25.26 8.14
CA LEU A 67 4.87 -24.99 7.32
C LEU A 67 4.53 -24.18 6.06
N GLY A 68 3.43 -24.51 5.38
CA GLY A 68 2.96 -23.75 4.22
C GLY A 68 2.62 -22.29 4.57
N LEU A 69 1.95 -22.05 5.69
CA LEU A 69 1.62 -20.69 6.15
C LEU A 69 2.85 -19.91 6.63
N ILE A 70 3.84 -20.58 7.22
CA ILE A 70 5.13 -19.94 7.54
C ILE A 70 5.85 -19.54 6.25
N GLY A 71 5.88 -20.41 5.24
CA GLY A 71 6.43 -20.08 3.92
C GLY A 71 5.70 -18.91 3.26
N ALA A 72 4.37 -18.84 3.38
CA ALA A 72 3.57 -17.71 2.93
C ALA A 72 3.95 -16.41 3.65
N ILE A 73 4.18 -16.43 4.97
CA ILE A 73 4.63 -15.25 5.72
C ILE A 73 6.03 -14.82 5.28
N CYS A 74 6.99 -15.75 5.22
CA CYS A 74 8.37 -15.42 4.83
C CYS A 74 8.43 -14.82 3.43
N SER A 75 7.72 -15.41 2.47
CA SER A 75 7.67 -14.90 1.11
C SER A 75 6.92 -13.55 1.00
N SER A 76 5.91 -13.32 1.84
CA SER A 76 5.23 -12.02 1.95
C SER A 76 6.16 -10.93 2.49
N ILE A 77 7.03 -11.25 3.44
CA ILE A 77 8.05 -10.30 3.94
C ILE A 77 9.04 -9.95 2.83
N ILE A 78 9.57 -10.97 2.13
CA ILE A 78 10.50 -10.74 0.99
C ILE A 78 9.83 -9.91 -0.11
N PHE A 79 8.56 -10.19 -0.43
CA PHE A 79 7.78 -9.40 -1.36
C PHE A 79 7.72 -7.93 -0.96
N VAL A 80 7.39 -7.65 0.29
CA VAL A 80 7.26 -6.27 0.77
C VAL A 80 8.61 -5.55 0.71
N LEU A 81 9.71 -6.22 1.07
CA LEU A 81 11.05 -5.65 0.95
C LEU A 81 11.41 -5.33 -0.52
N GLY A 82 11.21 -6.28 -1.43
CA GLY A 82 11.48 -6.08 -2.86
C GLY A 82 10.44 -5.25 -3.63
N SER A 83 9.43 -4.70 -2.95
CA SER A 83 8.44 -3.81 -3.56
C SER A 83 8.83 -2.34 -3.48
N ASP A 84 9.91 -2.00 -2.78
CA ASP A 84 10.33 -0.62 -2.51
C ASP A 84 9.22 0.28 -1.91
N SER A 85 8.26 -0.33 -1.23
CA SER A 85 7.16 0.37 -0.59
C SER A 85 7.58 0.82 0.81
N ARG A 86 7.86 2.11 0.98
CA ARG A 86 8.12 2.73 2.29
C ARG A 86 6.99 2.48 3.28
N GLY A 87 5.74 2.58 2.82
CA GLY A 87 4.56 2.27 3.62
C GLY A 87 4.47 0.78 4.00
N GLY A 88 4.90 -0.11 3.10
CA GLY A 88 5.01 -1.54 3.35
C GLY A 88 6.07 -1.85 4.42
N LEU A 89 7.26 -1.25 4.34
CA LEU A 89 8.32 -1.40 5.34
C LEU A 89 7.87 -0.89 6.71
N LEU A 90 7.31 0.32 6.78
CA LEU A 90 6.79 0.87 8.04
C LEU A 90 5.69 -0.01 8.61
N GLY A 91 4.79 -0.50 7.76
CA GLY A 91 3.74 -1.43 8.16
C GLY A 91 4.29 -2.76 8.70
N LEU A 92 5.33 -3.33 8.10
CA LEU A 92 6.04 -4.49 8.64
C LEU A 92 6.65 -4.23 10.01
N LEU A 93 7.29 -3.07 10.20
CA LEU A 93 7.88 -2.68 11.48
C LEU A 93 6.82 -2.51 12.57
N VAL A 94 5.69 -1.87 12.26
CA VAL A 94 4.55 -1.73 13.17
C VAL A 94 3.96 -3.09 13.50
N LEU A 95 3.77 -3.95 12.50
CA LEU A 95 3.22 -5.29 12.69
C LEU A 95 4.13 -6.14 13.57
N PHE A 96 5.43 -6.15 13.26
CA PHE A 96 6.44 -6.83 14.07
C PHE A 96 6.47 -6.27 15.50
N GLY A 97 6.50 -4.94 15.66
CA GLY A 97 6.48 -4.28 16.96
C GLY A 97 5.25 -4.65 17.79
N PHE A 98 4.07 -4.67 17.18
CA PHE A 98 2.84 -5.10 17.84
C PHE A 98 2.92 -6.55 18.34
N TYR A 99 3.33 -7.48 17.48
CA TYR A 99 3.50 -8.88 17.87
C TYR A 99 4.61 -9.08 18.90
N PHE A 100 5.70 -8.31 18.79
CA PHE A 100 6.81 -8.31 19.74
C PHE A 100 6.36 -7.88 21.14
N LEU A 101 5.56 -6.81 21.23
CA LEU A 101 5.02 -6.31 22.49
C LEU A 101 4.04 -7.30 23.14
N LYS A 102 3.26 -8.03 22.34
CA LYS A 102 2.28 -9.02 22.83
C LYS A 102 2.88 -10.40 23.13
N SER A 103 4.07 -10.71 22.61
CA SER A 103 4.67 -12.03 22.74
C SER A 103 5.38 -12.23 24.09
N LYS A 104 5.26 -13.46 24.62
CA LYS A 104 6.08 -13.94 25.75
C LYS A 104 7.49 -14.37 25.31
N HIS A 105 7.71 -14.60 24.01
CA HIS A 105 8.94 -15.14 23.43
C HIS A 105 9.82 -14.05 22.79
N LYS A 106 10.10 -12.97 23.52
CA LYS A 106 10.82 -11.80 23.00
C LYS A 106 12.24 -12.13 22.51
N PHE A 107 12.94 -13.02 23.21
CA PHE A 107 14.28 -13.44 22.81
C PHE A 107 14.27 -14.12 21.43
N LEU A 108 13.40 -15.11 21.24
CA LEU A 108 13.23 -15.80 19.96
C LEU A 108 12.88 -14.83 18.82
N LEU A 109 11.92 -13.93 19.05
CA LEU A 109 11.54 -12.93 18.04
C LEU A 109 12.69 -11.98 17.70
N SER A 110 13.50 -11.59 18.69
CA SER A 110 14.67 -10.74 18.47
C SER A 110 15.73 -11.46 17.63
N THR A 111 16.00 -12.73 17.92
CA THR A 111 16.94 -13.54 17.14
C THR A 111 16.47 -13.70 15.70
N ILE A 112 15.18 -14.00 15.49
CA ILE A 112 14.61 -14.12 14.14
C ILE A 112 14.72 -12.77 13.40
N ALA A 113 14.34 -11.67 14.05
CA ALA A 113 14.43 -10.34 13.45
C ALA A 113 15.87 -9.95 13.09
N LEU A 114 16.85 -10.28 13.93
CA LEU A 114 18.26 -10.04 13.66
C LEU A 114 18.73 -10.83 12.43
N ILE A 115 18.42 -12.13 12.36
CA ILE A 115 18.79 -12.99 11.24
C ILE A 115 18.16 -12.47 9.93
N LEU A 116 16.87 -12.16 9.95
CA LEU A 116 16.17 -11.61 8.79
C LEU A 116 16.70 -10.24 8.39
N GLY A 117 17.04 -9.38 9.35
CA GLY A 117 17.63 -8.07 9.10
C GLY A 117 18.99 -8.17 8.41
N VAL A 118 19.88 -9.01 8.93
CA VAL A 118 21.20 -9.26 8.29
C VAL A 118 21.03 -9.83 6.89
N PHE A 119 20.10 -10.77 6.70
CA PHE A 119 19.82 -11.33 5.38
C PHE A 119 19.27 -10.27 4.41
N ALA A 120 18.39 -9.38 4.88
CA ALA A 120 17.86 -8.27 4.09
C ALA A 120 18.97 -7.29 3.68
N LEU A 121 19.92 -6.97 4.57
CA LEU A 121 21.06 -6.10 4.24
C LEU A 121 21.95 -6.68 3.14
N GLY A 122 22.06 -8.01 3.04
CA GLY A 122 22.81 -8.66 1.96
C GLY A 122 22.01 -8.86 0.67
N LEU A 123 20.68 -8.71 0.73
CA LEU A 123 19.79 -8.84 -0.41
C LEU A 123 19.46 -7.51 -1.08
N LEU A 124 19.46 -6.39 -0.36
CA LEU A 124 18.97 -5.11 -0.87
C LEU A 124 20.15 -4.25 -1.37
N ASP A 125 19.94 -3.52 -2.46
CA ASP A 125 20.95 -2.66 -3.08
C ASP A 125 20.90 -1.22 -2.55
N ASP A 126 21.88 -0.41 -2.95
CA ASP A 126 21.99 1.00 -2.53
C ASP A 126 20.76 1.82 -2.97
N GLU A 127 20.17 1.52 -4.14
CA GLU A 127 18.97 2.21 -4.64
C GLU A 127 17.77 2.02 -3.69
N TRP A 128 17.59 0.81 -3.15
CA TRP A 128 16.59 0.57 -2.12
C TRP A 128 16.82 1.43 -0.87
N PHE A 129 18.06 1.53 -0.38
CA PHE A 129 18.38 2.31 0.81
C PHE A 129 18.14 3.80 0.59
N ASP A 130 18.61 4.35 -0.53
CA ASP A 130 18.37 5.75 -0.91
C ASP A 130 16.87 6.04 -0.95
N ARG A 131 16.09 5.14 -1.55
CA ARG A 131 14.64 5.27 -1.61
C ARG A 131 13.99 5.24 -0.22
N MET A 132 14.47 4.42 0.72
CA MET A 132 13.93 4.43 2.09
C MET A 132 14.31 5.70 2.87
N GLN A 133 15.46 6.31 2.59
CA GLN A 133 15.89 7.56 3.22
C GLN A 133 15.03 8.77 2.81
N THR A 134 14.45 8.77 1.61
CA THR A 134 13.51 9.83 1.17
C THR A 134 12.23 9.94 2.00
N ILE A 135 11.98 9.03 2.97
CA ILE A 135 10.80 9.10 3.84
C ILE A 135 10.73 10.42 4.64
N THR A 136 11.86 11.11 4.83
CA THR A 136 11.93 12.42 5.49
C THR A 136 11.55 13.59 4.58
N GLU A 137 11.55 13.41 3.25
CA GLU A 137 11.32 14.46 2.25
C GLU A 137 9.93 14.33 1.62
N ALA A 138 8.89 14.32 2.46
CA ALA A 138 7.51 14.09 2.02
C ALA A 138 7.01 15.08 0.95
N ASN A 139 7.50 16.33 0.96
CA ASN A 139 7.07 17.36 0.01
C ASN A 139 7.61 17.16 -1.41
N GLU A 140 8.73 16.45 -1.57
CA GLU A 140 9.35 16.20 -2.89
C GLU A 140 8.91 14.84 -3.46
N ASP A 141 8.18 14.06 -2.67
CA ASP A 141 7.72 12.74 -3.06
C ASP A 141 6.62 12.81 -4.13
N SER A 142 6.92 12.25 -5.31
CA SER A 142 5.98 12.22 -6.44
C SER A 142 4.67 11.47 -6.15
N SER A 143 4.69 10.43 -5.30
CA SER A 143 3.47 9.70 -4.92
C SER A 143 2.60 10.55 -4.01
N PHE A 144 3.19 11.25 -3.04
CA PHE A 144 2.47 12.17 -2.16
C PHE A 144 1.90 13.37 -2.91
N GLN A 145 2.71 14.01 -3.77
CA GLN A 145 2.25 15.11 -4.62
C GLN A 145 1.09 14.68 -5.52
N GLY A 146 1.16 13.48 -6.09
CA GLY A 146 0.05 12.91 -6.88
C GLY A 146 -1.26 12.78 -6.08
N ARG A 147 -1.19 12.46 -4.79
CA ARG A 147 -2.38 12.41 -3.91
C ARG A 147 -2.92 13.79 -3.62
N LEU A 148 -2.06 14.77 -3.31
CA LEU A 148 -2.48 16.15 -3.09
C LEU A 148 -3.22 16.72 -4.31
N ILE A 149 -2.70 16.46 -5.51
CA ILE A 149 -3.35 16.81 -6.77
C ILE A 149 -4.74 16.16 -6.86
N ALA A 150 -4.84 14.85 -6.61
CA ALA A 150 -6.11 14.14 -6.68
C ALA A 150 -7.12 14.63 -5.65
N TRP A 151 -6.69 14.93 -4.42
CA TRP A 151 -7.55 15.46 -3.35
C TRP A 151 -8.06 16.85 -3.71
N LYS A 152 -7.18 17.70 -4.23
CA LYS A 152 -7.52 19.03 -4.71
C LYS A 152 -8.53 18.98 -5.86
N LEU A 153 -8.29 18.12 -6.86
CA LEU A 153 -9.23 17.89 -7.95
C LEU A 153 -10.59 17.39 -7.44
N SER A 154 -10.59 16.45 -6.49
CA SER A 154 -11.82 15.91 -5.91
C SER A 154 -12.67 16.98 -5.23
N ILE A 155 -12.03 17.87 -4.47
CA ILE A 155 -12.72 19.02 -3.85
C ILE A 155 -13.26 19.96 -4.92
N LEU A 156 -12.48 20.28 -5.95
CA LEU A 156 -12.92 21.16 -7.04
C LEU A 156 -14.12 20.56 -7.79
N LEU A 157 -14.08 19.27 -8.09
CA LEU A 157 -15.19 18.55 -8.74
C LEU A 157 -16.44 18.55 -7.85
N ALA A 158 -16.30 18.36 -6.54
CA ALA A 158 -17.41 18.47 -5.61
C ALA A 158 -17.97 19.90 -5.52
N ILE A 159 -17.13 20.94 -5.61
CA ILE A 159 -17.60 22.33 -5.64
C ILE A 159 -18.38 22.61 -6.94
N GLN A 160 -17.90 22.11 -8.08
CA GLN A 160 -18.55 22.34 -9.38
C GLN A 160 -19.79 21.48 -9.61
N SER A 161 -19.82 20.27 -9.04
CA SER A 161 -20.93 19.30 -9.13
C SER A 161 -21.33 18.80 -7.73
N PRO A 162 -21.94 19.66 -6.88
CA PRO A 162 -22.12 19.37 -5.45
C PRO A 162 -23.11 18.25 -5.14
N ILE A 163 -24.07 17.98 -6.03
CA ILE A 163 -25.13 16.99 -5.77
C ILE A 163 -24.68 15.60 -6.20
N TRP A 164 -24.27 15.44 -7.47
CA TRP A 164 -24.00 14.13 -8.06
C TRP A 164 -22.53 13.82 -8.27
N GLY A 165 -21.64 14.78 -7.99
CA GLY A 165 -20.22 14.65 -8.30
C GLY A 165 -19.96 14.62 -9.80
N ALA A 166 -18.78 14.13 -10.16
CA ALA A 166 -18.30 14.10 -11.53
C ALA A 166 -18.26 12.68 -12.15
N GLY A 167 -18.85 11.69 -11.48
CA GLY A 167 -18.86 10.29 -11.90
C GLY A 167 -17.63 9.50 -11.47
N PHE A 168 -17.68 8.18 -11.60
CA PHE A 168 -16.59 7.31 -11.17
C PHE A 168 -15.27 7.57 -11.93
N ASP A 169 -14.16 7.51 -11.20
CA ASP A 169 -12.81 7.77 -11.72
C ASP A 169 -12.63 9.19 -12.30
N SER A 170 -13.40 10.14 -11.78
CA SER A 170 -13.44 11.54 -12.26
C SER A 170 -12.06 12.20 -12.32
N VAL A 171 -11.23 11.97 -11.30
CA VAL A 171 -9.86 12.51 -11.18
C VAL A 171 -8.83 11.79 -12.07
N ALA A 172 -9.15 10.60 -12.58
CA ALA A 172 -8.31 9.86 -13.50
C ALA A 172 -8.68 10.17 -14.97
N TYR A 173 -9.94 10.50 -15.24
CA TYR A 173 -10.43 10.75 -16.59
C TYR A 173 -10.14 12.18 -17.08
N GLY A 174 -9.22 12.29 -18.04
CA GLY A 174 -8.72 13.54 -18.65
C GLY A 174 -9.75 14.65 -18.82
N PRO A 175 -10.81 14.44 -19.61
CA PRO A 175 -11.80 15.48 -19.90
C PRO A 175 -12.51 16.05 -18.67
N VAL A 176 -12.69 15.24 -17.62
CA VAL A 176 -13.40 15.65 -16.40
C VAL A 176 -12.53 16.54 -15.53
N TRP A 177 -11.32 16.09 -15.17
CA TRP A 177 -10.46 16.90 -14.30
C TRP A 177 -9.90 18.15 -15.00
N GLN A 178 -9.74 18.12 -16.33
CA GLN A 178 -9.36 19.30 -17.11
C GLN A 178 -10.42 20.40 -17.03
N GLY A 179 -11.70 20.04 -16.93
CA GLY A 179 -12.81 20.98 -16.82
C GLY A 179 -12.77 21.87 -15.56
N VAL A 180 -12.06 21.43 -14.51
CA VAL A 180 -11.95 22.19 -13.24
C VAL A 180 -10.62 22.92 -13.05
N MET A 181 -9.70 22.85 -14.02
CA MET A 181 -8.38 23.48 -13.92
C MET A 181 -8.45 25.01 -13.78
N GLY A 182 -9.47 25.66 -14.36
CA GLY A 182 -9.69 27.11 -14.21
C GLY A 182 -9.95 27.54 -12.77
N TYR A 183 -10.37 26.60 -11.91
CA TYR A 183 -10.68 26.83 -10.51
C TYR A 183 -9.56 26.40 -9.56
N TRP A 184 -8.37 26.05 -10.07
CA TRP A 184 -7.27 25.49 -9.26
C TRP A 184 -6.93 26.31 -8.02
N ASN A 185 -7.02 27.64 -8.11
CA ASN A 185 -6.67 28.53 -7.01
C ASN A 185 -7.74 28.63 -5.91
N LEU A 186 -8.95 28.09 -6.11
CA LEU A 186 -9.98 28.03 -5.06
C LEU A 186 -9.57 27.13 -3.88
N VAL A 187 -8.71 26.15 -4.14
CA VAL A 187 -8.23 25.16 -3.14
C VAL A 187 -6.71 25.32 -3.00
N SER A 188 -6.24 26.56 -2.88
CA SER A 188 -4.81 26.90 -2.76
C SER A 188 -4.18 26.47 -1.43
N PHE A 189 -5.00 26.22 -0.40
CA PHE A 189 -4.54 25.70 0.90
C PHE A 189 -3.97 24.28 0.81
N ILE A 190 -4.21 23.55 -0.29
CA ILE A 190 -3.50 22.31 -0.63
C ILE A 190 -2.37 22.68 -1.59
N PRO A 191 -1.11 22.71 -1.12
CA PRO A 191 0.04 23.06 -1.96
C PRO A 191 0.36 21.88 -2.88
N SER A 192 0.04 22.03 -4.17
CA SER A 192 0.31 21.01 -5.18
C SER A 192 0.52 21.64 -6.57
N PRO A 193 1.41 21.09 -7.41
CA PRO A 193 1.60 21.57 -8.77
C PRO A 193 0.37 21.27 -9.63
N TYR A 194 0.29 21.89 -10.81
CA TYR A 194 -0.79 21.60 -11.74
C TYR A 194 -0.72 20.14 -12.25
N PRO A 195 -1.86 19.44 -12.37
CA PRO A 195 -1.91 18.09 -12.91
C PRO A 195 -1.45 18.06 -14.37
N THR A 196 -0.61 17.09 -14.70
CA THR A 196 -0.18 16.81 -16.08
C THR A 196 -0.78 15.52 -16.64
N LYS A 197 -1.38 14.71 -15.77
CA LYS A 197 -2.01 13.42 -16.09
C LYS A 197 -3.16 13.13 -15.12
N GLY A 198 -3.90 12.06 -15.37
CA GLY A 198 -4.88 11.54 -14.42
C GLY A 198 -4.22 11.03 -13.14
N HIS A 199 -4.90 11.23 -12.01
CA HIS A 199 -4.45 10.77 -10.70
C HIS A 199 -5.54 9.97 -10.01
N VAL A 200 -5.17 9.18 -9.01
CA VAL A 200 -6.09 8.45 -8.13
C VAL A 200 -5.96 8.97 -6.71
N ALA A 201 -7.08 9.11 -6.01
CA ALA A 201 -7.10 9.77 -4.71
C ALA A 201 -6.40 8.96 -3.61
N HIS A 202 -6.40 7.62 -3.69
CA HIS A 202 -5.96 6.72 -2.61
C HIS A 202 -6.54 7.10 -1.23
N SER A 203 -7.72 7.71 -1.23
CA SER A 203 -8.47 8.14 -0.06
C SER A 203 -9.94 8.03 -0.43
N ILE A 204 -10.64 7.13 0.26
CA ILE A 204 -12.07 6.91 0.04
C ILE A 204 -12.86 8.20 0.22
N TYR A 205 -12.44 9.07 1.15
CA TYR A 205 -13.09 10.34 1.40
C TYR A 205 -13.06 11.26 0.18
N PHE A 206 -11.87 11.47 -0.40
CA PHE A 206 -11.72 12.33 -1.56
C PHE A 206 -12.31 11.67 -2.82
N GLN A 207 -12.14 10.36 -2.99
CA GLN A 207 -12.71 9.65 -4.13
C GLN A 207 -14.24 9.72 -4.15
N VAL A 208 -14.90 9.42 -3.03
CA VAL A 208 -16.36 9.53 -2.92
C VAL A 208 -16.81 10.98 -3.08
N LEU A 209 -16.10 11.93 -2.48
CA LEU A 209 -16.42 13.36 -2.58
C LEU A 209 -16.38 13.85 -4.04
N GLY A 210 -15.32 13.54 -4.78
CA GLY A 210 -15.18 13.94 -6.19
C GLY A 210 -16.15 13.21 -7.11
N ASP A 211 -16.29 11.90 -6.93
CA ASP A 211 -17.08 11.05 -7.84
C ASP A 211 -18.59 11.23 -7.62
N LEU A 212 -19.05 11.39 -6.37
CA LEU A 212 -20.47 11.41 -5.99
C LEU A 212 -20.96 12.73 -5.36
N GLY A 213 -20.08 13.72 -5.20
CA GLY A 213 -20.42 15.01 -4.59
C GLY A 213 -20.72 14.91 -3.09
N PHE A 214 -21.26 15.98 -2.52
CA PHE A 214 -21.56 16.03 -1.08
C PHE A 214 -22.68 15.07 -0.69
N VAL A 215 -23.66 14.83 -1.57
CA VAL A 215 -24.77 13.90 -1.29
C VAL A 215 -24.28 12.47 -1.17
N GLY A 216 -23.34 12.03 -2.01
CA GLY A 216 -22.72 10.71 -1.85
C GLY A 216 -21.72 10.62 -0.69
N PHE A 217 -21.09 11.74 -0.32
CA PHE A 217 -20.12 11.81 0.76
C PHE A 217 -20.74 11.70 2.16
N PHE A 218 -21.86 12.36 2.44
CA PHE A 218 -22.47 12.35 3.79
C PHE A 218 -22.89 10.96 4.29
N PRO A 219 -23.49 10.07 3.48
CA PRO A 219 -23.85 8.71 3.89
C PRO A 219 -22.66 7.89 4.40
N LEU A 220 -21.42 8.17 3.96
CA LEU A 220 -20.22 7.47 4.43
C LEU A 220 -20.01 7.59 5.95
N PHE A 221 -20.55 8.65 6.57
CA PHE A 221 -20.41 8.92 8.01
C PHE A 221 -21.65 8.54 8.83
N LEU A 222 -22.71 8.06 8.18
CA LEU A 222 -23.97 7.67 8.82
C LEU A 222 -24.12 6.14 8.95
N ALA A 223 -23.12 5.37 8.49
CA ALA A 223 -23.05 3.91 8.57
C ALA A 223 -22.08 3.46 9.67
#